data_AF-A0A3C2AQA3-F1
#
_entry.id   AF-A0A3C2AQA3-F1
#
_cell.length_a   1.000
_cell.length_b   1.000
_cell.length_c   1.000
_cell.angle_alpha   90.00
_cell.angle_beta   90.00
_cell.angle_gamma   90.00
#
_symmetry.space_group_name_H-M   'P 1'
#
loop_
_entity.id
_entity.type
_entity.pdbx_description
1 polymer ?
#
loop_
_entity_poly.entity_id
_entity_poly.type
_entity_poly.pdbx_seq_one_letter_code
_entity_poly.pdbx_strand_id
1 'polypeptide(L)' 'MRIQLVDTSSRDHLLPLTFTRPVAGLRCGILTVAEKYT' A
#
# COMPACT_ATOMS: atom_id res chain seq x y z
N MET A 1 -10.18 13.97 -8.59
CA MET A 1 -9.99 13.82 -7.13
C MET A 1 -8.56 13.36 -6.92
N ARG A 2 -7.80 13.94 -5.97
CA ARG A 2 -6.40 13.58 -5.73
C ARG A 2 -6.31 12.87 -4.39
N ILE A 3 -5.77 11.66 -4.38
CA ILE A 3 -5.75 10.79 -3.21
C ILE A 3 -4.28 10.55 -2.85
N GLN A 4 -3.91 10.74 -1.59
CA GLN A 4 -2.55 10.53 -1.10
C GLN A 4 -2.52 9.31 -0.18
N LEU A 5 -1.78 8.28 -0.58
CA LEU A 5 -1.51 7.13 0.29
C LEU A 5 -0.35 7.45 1.22
N VAL A 6 -0.63 7.49 2.52
CA VAL A 6 0.36 7.70 3.57
C VAL A 6 0.40 6.45 4.45
N ASP A 7 1.59 5.88 4.62
CA ASP A 7 1.79 4.77 5.54
C ASP A 7 1.55 5.25 6.98
N THR A 8 0.58 4.63 7.65
CA THR A 8 0.28 4.86 9.08
C THR A 8 0.88 3.74 9.93
N SER A 9 0.70 3.78 11.26
CA SER A 9 1.16 2.74 12.19
C SER A 9 0.59 1.34 11.88
N SER A 10 -0.49 1.25 11.10
CA SER A 10 -0.98 -0.02 10.56
C SER A 10 0.03 -0.74 9.64
N ARG A 11 1.09 -0.06 9.17
CA ARG A 11 2.22 -0.67 8.44
C ARG A 11 2.86 -1.81 9.25
N ASP A 12 2.96 -1.66 10.57
CA ASP A 12 3.59 -2.66 11.44
C ASP A 12 2.90 -4.03 11.35
N HIS A 13 1.58 -4.04 11.15
CA HIS A 13 0.80 -5.27 10.95
C HIS A 13 1.01 -5.91 9.57
N LEU A 14 1.59 -5.16 8.62
CA LEU A 14 1.85 -5.60 7.25
C LEU A 14 3.30 -6.05 7.06
N LEU A 15 4.14 -6.00 8.11
CA LEU A 15 5.46 -6.63 8.09
C LEU A 15 5.29 -8.16 7.97
N PRO A 16 6.12 -8.84 7.16
CA PRO A 16 7.34 -8.38 6.49
C PRO A 16 7.13 -7.79 5.07
N LEU A 17 5.88 -7.74 4.58
CA LEU A 17 5.57 -7.42 3.19
C LEU A 17 5.93 -5.97 2.80
N THR A 18 6.09 -5.10 3.80
CA THR A 18 6.45 -3.69 3.61
C THR A 18 7.90 -3.36 4.03
N PHE A 19 8.78 -4.37 4.10
CA PHE A 19 10.22 -4.13 4.31
C PHE A 19 10.90 -3.54 3.07
N THR A 20 10.56 -4.03 1.88
CA THR A 20 11.22 -3.65 0.62
C THR A 20 10.39 -2.72 -0.26
N ARG A 21 9.12 -2.46 0.10
CA ARG A 21 8.21 -1.58 -0.65
C ARG A 21 7.11 -0.99 0.24
N PRO A 22 6.54 0.18 -0.09
CA PRO A 22 5.44 0.79 0.66
C PRO A 22 4.12 0.03 0.50
N VAL A 23 3.14 0.28 1.38
CA VAL A 23 1.80 -0.37 1.33
C VAL A 23 1.12 -0.14 -0.02
N ALA A 24 1.31 1.03 -0.62
CA ALA A 24 0.77 1.37 -1.94
C ALA A 24 1.18 0.38 -3.04
N GLY A 25 2.37 -0.24 -2.91
CA GLY A 25 2.90 -1.23 -3.85
C GLY A 25 2.45 -2.67 -3.56
N LEU A 26 1.64 -2.91 -2.53
CA LEU A 26 1.07 -4.22 -2.28
C LEU A 26 0.03 -4.58 -3.35
N ARG A 27 0.00 -5.85 -3.75
CA ARG A 27 -1.02 -6.37 -4.68
C ARG A 27 -2.34 -6.57 -3.94
N CYS A 28 -3.42 -6.09 -4.53
CA CYS A 28 -4.80 -6.32 -4.13
C CYS A 28 -5.52 -7.00 -5.30
N GLY A 29 -5.34 -8.32 -5.40
CA GLY A 29 -5.72 -9.09 -6.59
C GLY A 29 -4.76 -8.84 -7.74
N ILE A 30 -5.28 -8.46 -8.91
CA ILE A 30 -4.48 -8.17 -10.11
C ILE A 30 -3.83 -6.77 -10.06
N LEU A 31 -4.44 -5.81 -9.37
CA LEU A 31 -3.94 -4.44 -9.25
C LEU A 31 -3.09 -4.26 -7.99
N THR A 32 -2.33 -3.18 -7.91
CA THR A 32 -1.75 -2.66 -6.67
C THR A 32 -2.73 -1.74 -5.94
N VAL A 33 -2.48 -1.46 -4.65
CA VAL A 33 -3.30 -0.52 -3.89
C VAL A 33 -3.28 0.88 -4.53
N ALA A 34 -2.13 1.32 -5.04
CA ALA A 34 -2.02 2.59 -5.78
C ALA A 34 -2.92 2.61 -7.04
N GLU A 35 -2.92 1.54 -7.84
CA GLU A 35 -3.74 1.45 -9.06
C GLU A 35 -5.24 1.37 -8.77
N LYS A 36 -5.63 0.72 -7.67
CA LYS A 36 -7.04 0.61 -7.27
C LYS A 36 -7.67 1.95 -6.90
N TYR A 37 -6.90 2.80 -6.23
CA TYR A 37 -7.36 4.08 -5.68
C TYR A 37 -6.68 5.24 -6.40
N THR A 38 -6.57 5.16 -7.73
CA THR A 38 -6.18 6.28 -8.61
C THR A 38 -7.35 7.20 -8.90
#